data_AF-K0T9F0-F1
#
_entry.id   AF-K0T9F0-F1
#
_cell.length_a   1.000
_cell.length_b   1.000
_cell.length_c   1.000
_cell.angle_alpha   90.00
_cell.angle_beta   90.00
_cell.angle_gamma   90.00
#
_symmetry.space_group_name_H-M   'P 1'
#
loop_
_entity.id
_entity.type
_entity.pdbx_description
1 polymer ?
#
loop_
_entity_poly.entity_id
_entity_poly.type
_entity_poly.pdbx_seq_one_letter_code
_entity_poly.pdbx_strand_id
1 'polypeptide(L)'
;MVCGYDDGFLKAVRMLLSWGAEFFLHGKEINRSGPGVWNTVCYRMFSQGCVATADLVSSELGGRRCEVVSAPNTRGDLVGKTCVVDVVLIKRTDQYKVTMEFTNESLLLGADNLKRRDRTPQDPGYYVERKNNKLIRHDFKSNEECQAFIANIGAGEEEPAEVDQNAEAKTDQAAADLLAELGLGDL
;
A
#
# COMPACT_ATOMS: atom_id res chain seq x y z
N MET A 1 -12.41 4.70 -12.95
CA MET A 1 -10.95 4.47 -12.91
C MET A 1 -10.31 5.68 -13.55
N VAL A 2 -9.61 6.48 -12.75
CA VAL A 2 -8.82 7.60 -13.29
C VAL A 2 -7.52 6.98 -13.78
N CYS A 3 -7.30 7.01 -15.08
CA CYS A 3 -6.11 6.49 -15.73
C CYS A 3 -5.10 7.63 -15.84
N GLY A 4 -4.09 7.64 -14.97
CA GLY A 4 -2.96 8.57 -15.04
C GLY A 4 -1.88 8.02 -15.98
N TYR A 5 -1.36 8.88 -16.86
CA TYR A 5 -0.32 8.53 -17.83
C TYR A 5 1.11 8.70 -17.28
N ASP A 6 1.26 9.02 -16.00
CA ASP A 6 2.57 9.29 -15.38
C ASP A 6 3.08 8.10 -14.54
N ASP A 7 4.41 8.04 -14.39
CA ASP A 7 5.09 7.07 -13.51
C ASP A 7 4.62 7.18 -12.04
N GLY A 8 4.10 8.35 -11.65
CA GLY A 8 3.53 8.61 -10.34
C GLY A 8 2.29 7.75 -10.07
N PHE A 9 1.40 7.63 -11.05
CA PHE A 9 0.19 6.83 -10.96
C PHE A 9 0.50 5.34 -10.79
N LEU A 10 1.42 4.80 -11.57
CA LEU A 10 1.82 3.39 -11.43
C LEU A 10 2.44 3.11 -10.06
N LYS A 11 3.27 4.03 -9.54
CA LYS A 11 3.82 3.94 -8.17
C LYS A 11 2.72 3.98 -7.11
N ALA A 12 1.73 4.86 -7.27
CA ALA A 12 0.59 4.93 -6.36
C ALA A 12 -0.25 3.65 -6.38
N VAL A 13 -0.52 3.09 -7.56
CA VAL A 13 -1.22 1.80 -7.70
C VAL A 13 -0.43 0.70 -7.00
N ARG A 14 0.87 0.57 -7.27
CA ARG A 14 1.73 -0.43 -6.60
C ARG A 14 1.68 -0.29 -5.08
N MET A 15 1.77 0.94 -4.58
CA MET A 15 1.64 1.21 -3.16
C MET A 15 0.31 0.68 -2.62
N LEU A 16 -0.81 1.11 -3.18
CA LEU A 16 -2.14 0.69 -2.73
C LEU A 16 -2.33 -0.83 -2.75
N LEU A 17 -1.91 -1.49 -3.83
CA LEU A 17 -2.02 -2.94 -3.96
C LEU A 17 -1.19 -3.69 -2.93
N SER A 18 0.00 -3.17 -2.63
CA SER A 18 0.88 -3.75 -1.63
C SER A 18 0.36 -3.58 -0.19
N TRP A 19 -0.60 -2.67 0.02
CA TRP A 19 -1.39 -2.49 1.24
C TRP A 19 -2.73 -3.23 1.21
N GLY A 20 -2.93 -4.13 0.24
CA GLY A 20 -4.13 -4.96 0.18
C GLY A 20 -5.33 -4.33 -0.53
N ALA A 21 -5.18 -3.16 -1.17
CA ALA A 21 -6.29 -2.50 -1.86
C ALA A 21 -6.98 -3.43 -2.87
N GLU A 22 -8.31 -3.50 -2.77
CA GLU A 22 -9.15 -4.23 -3.70
C GLU A 22 -9.75 -3.33 -4.77
N PHE A 23 -10.19 -3.95 -5.86
CA PHE A 23 -10.83 -3.23 -6.94
C PHE A 23 -12.34 -3.24 -6.77
N PHE A 24 -12.94 -2.08 -7.02
CA PHE A 24 -14.38 -1.89 -6.98
C PHE A 24 -14.89 -1.35 -8.31
N LEU A 25 -16.00 -1.89 -8.80
CA LEU A 25 -16.71 -1.43 -9.98
C LEU A 25 -18.17 -1.18 -9.60
N HIS A 26 -18.64 0.05 -9.78
CA HIS A 26 -19.99 0.47 -9.35
C HIS A 26 -20.29 0.14 -7.88
N GLY A 27 -19.31 0.35 -6.99
CA GLY A 27 -19.44 0.08 -5.55
C GLY A 27 -19.40 -1.41 -5.16
N LYS A 28 -19.23 -2.32 -6.13
CA LYS A 28 -19.08 -3.76 -5.86
C LYS A 28 -17.63 -4.18 -6.03
N GLU A 29 -17.12 -4.91 -5.06
CA GLU A 29 -15.80 -5.54 -5.17
C GLU A 29 -15.79 -6.50 -6.36
N ILE A 30 -14.71 -6.46 -7.14
CA ILE A 30 -14.52 -7.36 -8.28
C ILE A 30 -13.37 -8.31 -8.00
N ASN A 31 -13.62 -9.60 -8.16
CA ASN A 31 -12.63 -10.64 -7.93
C ASN A 31 -11.68 -10.76 -9.14
N ARG A 32 -10.37 -10.83 -8.88
CA ARG A 32 -9.31 -11.01 -9.89
C ARG A 32 -9.23 -12.43 -10.46
N SER A 33 -9.68 -13.42 -9.70
CA SER A 33 -9.59 -14.84 -10.03
C SER A 33 -10.70 -15.32 -10.99
N GLY A 34 -11.61 -14.44 -11.44
CA GLY A 34 -12.75 -14.76 -12.31
C GLY A 34 -12.66 -14.13 -13.72
N PRO A 35 -12.76 -14.91 -14.81
CA PRO A 35 -12.49 -14.44 -16.19
C PRO A 35 -13.55 -13.52 -16.83
N GLY A 36 -14.56 -13.07 -16.08
CA GLY A 36 -15.64 -12.24 -16.64
C GLY A 36 -15.36 -10.73 -16.55
N VAL A 37 -15.72 -10.15 -15.41
CA VAL A 37 -15.65 -8.71 -15.18
C VAL A 37 -14.20 -8.22 -15.15
N TRP A 38 -13.29 -9.00 -14.56
CA TRP A 38 -11.88 -8.62 -14.42
C TRP A 38 -11.16 -8.45 -15.75
N ASN A 39 -11.37 -9.38 -16.68
CA ASN A 39 -10.82 -9.29 -18.04
C ASN A 39 -11.31 -8.03 -18.77
N THR A 40 -12.59 -7.65 -18.56
CA THR A 40 -13.14 -6.42 -19.12
C THR A 40 -12.46 -5.18 -18.53
N VAL A 41 -12.16 -5.17 -17.22
CA VAL A 41 -11.43 -4.08 -16.57
C VAL A 41 -10.00 -3.99 -17.10
N CYS A 42 -9.28 -5.10 -17.19
CA CYS A 42 -7.91 -5.13 -17.73
C CYS A 42 -7.88 -4.68 -19.21
N TYR A 43 -8.83 -5.14 -20.01
CA TYR A 43 -8.97 -4.71 -21.41
C TYR A 43 -9.22 -3.21 -21.54
N ARG A 44 -10.08 -2.63 -20.67
CA ARG A 44 -10.30 -1.19 -20.64
C ARG A 44 -9.06 -0.40 -20.23
N MET A 45 -8.30 -0.89 -19.24
CA MET A 45 -7.01 -0.25 -18.88
C MET A 45 -6.05 -0.27 -20.06
N PHE A 46 -5.97 -1.39 -20.77
CA PHE A 46 -5.12 -1.55 -21.96
C PHE A 46 -5.54 -0.59 -23.08
N SER A 47 -6.83 -0.53 -23.41
CA SER A 47 -7.33 0.35 -24.49
C SER A 47 -7.21 1.84 -24.18
N GLN A 48 -7.11 2.19 -22.91
CA GLN A 48 -6.83 3.55 -22.43
C GLN A 48 -5.33 3.85 -22.30
N GLY A 49 -4.44 2.94 -22.71
CA GLY A 49 -2.99 3.15 -22.67
C GLY A 49 -2.34 2.88 -21.31
N CYS A 50 -3.08 2.43 -20.30
CA CYS A 50 -2.53 2.04 -18.99
C CYS A 50 -1.97 0.61 -19.00
N VAL A 51 -1.09 0.32 -19.97
CA VAL A 51 -0.58 -1.04 -20.23
C VAL A 51 0.14 -1.61 -19.02
N ALA A 52 1.06 -0.86 -18.41
CA ALA A 52 1.81 -1.33 -17.24
C ALA A 52 0.92 -1.63 -16.04
N THR A 53 -0.14 -0.86 -15.84
CA THR A 53 -1.14 -1.12 -14.79
C THR A 53 -1.97 -2.35 -15.12
N ALA A 54 -2.42 -2.47 -16.38
CA ALA A 54 -3.18 -3.64 -16.83
C ALA A 54 -2.38 -4.93 -16.65
N ASP A 55 -1.10 -4.92 -17.05
CA ASP A 55 -0.18 -6.04 -16.87
C ASP A 55 0.01 -6.35 -15.38
N LEU A 56 0.28 -5.33 -14.55
CA LEU A 56 0.45 -5.47 -13.11
C LEU A 56 -0.75 -6.14 -12.44
N VAL A 57 -1.97 -5.82 -12.84
CA VAL A 57 -3.18 -6.30 -12.15
C VAL A 57 -3.81 -7.50 -12.84
N SER A 58 -3.31 -7.90 -14.01
CA SER A 58 -3.80 -9.05 -14.76
C SER A 58 -3.74 -10.36 -13.97
N SER A 59 -2.84 -10.44 -12.99
CA SER A 59 -2.73 -11.57 -12.06
C SER A 59 -3.26 -11.25 -10.67
N GLU A 60 -3.62 -12.31 -9.95
CA GLU A 60 -4.11 -12.22 -8.57
C GLU A 60 -3.08 -11.56 -7.64
N LEU A 61 -1.83 -12.02 -7.70
CA LEU A 61 -0.75 -11.55 -6.82
C LEU A 61 -0.06 -10.28 -7.34
N GLY A 62 -0.38 -9.81 -8.54
CA GLY A 62 0.31 -8.69 -9.14
C GLY A 62 0.15 -7.38 -8.36
N GLY A 63 1.28 -6.75 -8.04
CA GLY A 63 1.38 -5.57 -7.17
C GLY A 63 1.18 -5.86 -5.68
N ARG A 64 0.81 -7.10 -5.30
CA ARG A 64 0.54 -7.47 -3.91
C ARG A 64 1.84 -7.73 -3.16
N ARG A 65 1.79 -7.50 -1.85
CA ARG A 65 2.80 -8.00 -0.92
C ARG A 65 2.53 -9.47 -0.63
N CYS A 66 3.58 -10.28 -0.69
CA CYS A 66 3.51 -11.71 -0.49
C CYS A 66 4.61 -12.17 0.49
N GLU A 67 4.36 -13.29 1.13
CA GLU A 67 5.34 -14.08 1.84
C GLU A 67 5.78 -15.25 0.97
N VAL A 68 7.08 -15.53 0.95
CA VAL A 68 7.62 -16.73 0.30
C VAL A 68 7.38 -17.91 1.21
N VAL A 69 6.46 -18.81 0.82
CA VAL A 69 6.10 -20.00 1.61
C VAL A 69 6.91 -21.24 1.25
N SER A 70 7.47 -21.25 0.04
CA SER A 70 8.41 -22.27 -0.41
C SER A 70 9.40 -21.65 -1.37
N ALA A 71 10.65 -22.09 -1.34
CA ALA A 71 11.68 -21.58 -2.23
C ALA A 71 12.09 -22.64 -3.26
N PRO A 72 12.41 -22.25 -4.50
CA PRO A 72 13.08 -23.16 -5.43
C PRO A 72 14.41 -23.63 -4.80
N ASN A 73 14.72 -24.92 -4.98
CA ASN A 73 15.84 -25.61 -4.31
C ASN A 73 17.13 -24.77 -4.31
N THR A 74 17.77 -24.65 -3.14
CA THR A 74 18.96 -23.84 -2.75
C THR A 74 18.74 -22.48 -2.09
N ARG A 75 17.52 -21.91 -2.13
CA ARG A 75 17.22 -20.60 -1.49
C ARG A 75 16.30 -20.69 -0.26
N GLY A 76 16.57 -21.65 0.62
CA GLY A 76 15.80 -21.82 1.86
C GLY A 76 15.81 -20.59 2.78
N ASP A 77 16.79 -19.70 2.62
CA ASP A 77 16.90 -18.39 3.27
C ASP A 77 15.72 -17.44 2.98
N LEU A 78 15.00 -17.65 1.88
CA LEU A 78 13.88 -16.82 1.47
C LEU A 78 12.57 -17.17 2.17
N VAL A 79 12.43 -18.39 2.70
CA VAL A 79 11.17 -18.83 3.29
C VAL A 79 10.81 -17.97 4.50
N GLY A 80 9.57 -17.48 4.54
CA GLY A 80 9.07 -16.54 5.55
C GLY A 80 9.43 -15.07 5.29
N LYS A 81 10.24 -14.77 4.27
CA LYS A 81 10.57 -13.39 3.89
C LYS A 81 9.47 -12.80 3.00
N THR A 82 9.35 -11.47 3.07
CA THR A 82 8.33 -10.72 2.34
C THR A 82 8.88 -10.10 1.07
N CYS A 83 8.02 -10.04 0.06
CA CYS A 83 8.33 -9.50 -1.26
C CYS A 83 7.11 -8.79 -1.84
N VAL A 84 7.34 -7.94 -2.85
CA VAL A 84 6.28 -7.31 -3.64
C VAL A 84 6.36 -7.84 -5.07
N VAL A 85 5.22 -8.21 -5.64
CA VAL A 85 5.14 -8.72 -7.00
C VAL A 85 5.11 -7.56 -7.99
N ASP A 86 6.10 -7.49 -8.89
CA ASP A 86 6.25 -6.39 -9.84
C ASP A 86 5.53 -6.61 -11.18
N VAL A 87 5.34 -7.88 -11.54
CA VAL A 87 4.77 -8.41 -12.79
C VAL A 87 5.50 -7.99 -14.08
N VAL A 88 6.25 -8.95 -14.63
CA VAL A 88 6.46 -9.16 -16.07
C VAL A 88 6.14 -10.63 -16.31
N LEU A 89 4.90 -10.94 -16.71
CA LEU A 89 4.50 -12.31 -17.01
C LEU A 89 5.02 -12.68 -18.39
N ILE A 90 6.13 -13.41 -18.45
CA ILE A 90 6.39 -14.28 -19.59
C ILE A 90 5.22 -15.26 -19.59
N LYS A 91 4.24 -15.05 -20.48
CA LYS A 91 2.92 -15.72 -20.56
C LYS A 91 2.95 -17.26 -20.67
N ARG A 92 4.11 -17.90 -20.45
CA ARG A 92 4.36 -19.34 -20.59
C ARG A 92 4.96 -20.01 -19.36
N THR A 93 5.45 -19.28 -18.35
CA THR A 93 6.23 -19.89 -17.25
C THR A 93 5.57 -19.87 -15.87
N ASP A 94 4.38 -19.26 -15.73
CA ASP A 94 3.65 -19.15 -14.44
C ASP A 94 4.51 -18.62 -13.28
N GLN A 95 5.47 -17.75 -13.61
CA GLN A 95 6.42 -17.16 -12.69
C GLN A 95 6.17 -15.66 -12.54
N TYR A 96 6.31 -15.20 -11.30
CA TYR A 96 6.29 -13.81 -10.92
C TYR A 96 7.70 -13.28 -10.76
N LYS A 97 7.97 -12.13 -11.37
CA LYS A 97 9.05 -11.27 -10.91
C LYS A 97 8.63 -10.64 -9.59
N VAL A 98 9.37 -10.94 -8.54
CA VAL A 98 9.19 -10.36 -7.21
C VAL A 98 10.42 -9.54 -6.84
N THR A 99 10.23 -8.54 -6.00
CA THR A 99 11.32 -7.79 -5.36
C THR A 99 11.21 -7.96 -3.85
N MET A 100 12.28 -8.44 -3.23
CA MET A 100 12.37 -8.67 -1.79
C MET A 100 12.37 -7.34 -1.04
N GLU A 101 11.58 -7.22 0.03
CA GLU A 101 11.34 -5.90 0.67
C GLU A 101 12.58 -5.29 1.33
N PHE A 102 13.44 -6.11 1.93
CA PHE A 102 14.57 -5.62 2.74
C PHE A 102 15.92 -5.73 2.05
N THR A 103 16.05 -6.62 1.06
CA THR A 103 17.30 -6.78 0.29
C THR A 103 17.24 -6.07 -1.06
N ASN A 104 16.04 -5.64 -1.51
CA ASN A 104 15.79 -5.13 -2.86
C ASN A 104 16.25 -6.10 -3.98
N GLU A 105 16.48 -7.37 -3.65
CA GLU A 105 16.83 -8.41 -4.62
C GLU A 105 15.59 -8.75 -5.46
N SER A 106 15.73 -8.77 -6.80
CA SER A 106 14.66 -9.24 -7.68
C SER A 106 14.86 -10.71 -8.05
N LEU A 107 13.78 -11.50 -7.97
CA LEU A 107 13.77 -12.94 -8.18
C LEU A 107 12.59 -13.38 -9.04
N LEU A 108 12.67 -14.58 -9.61
CA LEU A 108 11.54 -15.25 -10.27
C LEU A 108 11.04 -16.37 -9.37
N LEU A 109 9.78 -16.27 -8.92
CA LEU A 109 9.13 -17.26 -8.08
C LEU A 109 7.82 -17.73 -8.71
N GLY A 110 7.49 -19.01 -8.58
CA GLY A 110 6.19 -19.53 -9.04
C GLY A 110 5.05 -19.03 -8.17
N ALA A 111 3.82 -19.06 -8.68
CA ALA A 111 2.63 -18.74 -7.90
C ALA A 111 2.55 -19.57 -6.60
N ASP A 112 2.85 -20.88 -6.70
CA ASP A 112 2.84 -21.83 -5.57
C ASP A 112 3.92 -21.54 -4.50
N ASN A 113 4.90 -20.69 -4.82
CA ASN A 113 5.92 -20.26 -3.87
C ASN A 113 5.48 -19.07 -3.02
N LEU A 114 4.35 -18.45 -3.36
CA LEU A 114 3.91 -17.18 -2.79
C LEU A 114 2.56 -17.33 -2.09
N LYS A 115 2.45 -16.67 -0.94
CA LYS A 115 1.17 -16.46 -0.26
C LYS A 115 0.95 -14.97 -0.07
N ARG A 116 -0.23 -14.47 -0.44
CA ARG A 116 -0.60 -13.08 -0.19
C ARG A 116 -0.45 -12.73 1.30
N ARG A 117 0.25 -11.64 1.58
CA ARG A 117 0.48 -11.10 2.92
C ARG A 117 0.51 -9.58 2.82
N ASP A 118 -0.68 -8.98 2.83
CA ASP A 118 -0.80 -7.53 2.74
C ASP A 118 -0.18 -6.84 3.97
N ARG A 119 0.22 -5.58 3.79
CA ARG A 119 0.72 -4.76 4.90
C ARG A 119 -0.39 -4.51 5.92
N THR A 120 0.01 -4.48 7.19
CA THR A 120 -0.84 -4.05 8.32
C THR A 120 -0.10 -2.97 9.12
N PRO A 121 -0.78 -2.22 10.00
CA PRO A 121 -0.09 -1.30 10.90
C PRO A 121 1.00 -1.97 11.74
N GLN A 122 0.86 -3.26 12.07
CA GLN A 122 1.85 -4.04 12.83
C GLN A 122 2.91 -4.72 11.93
N ASP A 123 2.67 -4.82 10.62
CA ASP A 123 3.58 -5.42 9.64
C ASP A 123 3.63 -4.58 8.35
N PRO A 124 4.08 -3.32 8.41
CA PRO A 124 4.08 -2.42 7.24
C PRO A 124 5.33 -2.58 6.36
N GLY A 125 6.40 -3.21 6.85
CA GLY A 125 7.69 -3.35 6.17
C GLY A 125 8.52 -2.06 6.05
N TYR A 126 7.94 -0.92 6.42
CA TYR A 126 8.60 0.40 6.55
C TYR A 126 7.76 1.27 7.50
N TYR A 127 8.34 2.34 8.03
CA TYR A 127 7.62 3.29 8.89
C TYR A 127 7.70 4.70 8.32
N VAL A 128 6.62 5.47 8.39
CA VAL A 128 6.59 6.87 7.94
C VAL A 128 6.20 7.74 9.12
N GLU A 129 7.10 8.65 9.48
CA GLU A 129 6.96 9.59 10.57
C GLU A 129 6.73 11.01 10.01
N ARG A 130 5.86 11.81 10.62
CA ARG A 130 5.76 13.24 10.32
C ARG A 130 6.50 14.03 11.41
N LYS A 131 7.63 14.62 11.05
CA LYS A 131 8.45 15.46 11.96
C LYS A 131 8.66 16.83 11.35
N ASN A 132 8.31 17.89 12.07
CA ASN A 132 8.47 19.29 11.63
C ASN A 132 7.88 19.55 10.23
N ASN A 133 6.64 19.10 9.98
CA ASN A 133 5.97 19.15 8.67
C ASN A 133 6.66 18.40 7.52
N LYS A 134 7.70 17.61 7.81
CA LYS A 134 8.36 16.73 6.84
C LYS A 134 7.93 15.29 7.08
N LEU A 135 7.65 14.56 5.99
CA LEU A 135 7.49 13.11 6.03
C LEU A 135 8.87 12.45 5.94
N ILE A 136 9.19 11.63 6.92
CA ILE A 136 10.43 10.86 7.02
C ILE A 136 10.06 9.39 6.87
N ARG A 137 10.69 8.71 5.91
CA ARG A 137 10.55 7.27 5.72
C ARG A 137 11.72 6.57 6.39
N HIS A 138 11.40 5.59 7.21
CA HIS A 138 12.33 4.70 7.88
C HIS A 138 12.24 3.32 7.21
N ASP A 139 13.34 2.92 6.58
CA ASP A 139 13.51 1.59 5.99
C ASP A 139 14.33 0.72 6.96
N PHE A 140 14.12 -0.59 6.90
CA PHE A 140 14.71 -1.57 7.83
C PHE A 140 15.50 -2.63 7.08
N LYS A 141 16.36 -3.39 7.77
CA LYS A 141 17.06 -4.53 7.16
C LYS A 141 16.27 -5.83 7.26
N SER A 142 15.25 -5.86 8.10
CA SER A 142 14.36 -7.01 8.23
C SER A 142 12.99 -6.61 8.75
N ASN A 143 12.04 -7.52 8.62
CA ASN A 143 10.69 -7.29 9.12
C ASN A 143 10.65 -7.25 10.65
N GLU A 144 11.49 -8.06 11.28
CA GLU A 144 11.63 -8.13 12.73
C GLU A 144 12.17 -6.81 13.29
N GLU A 145 13.11 -6.16 12.60
CA GLU A 145 13.58 -4.81 12.96
C GLU A 145 12.46 -3.77 12.83
N CYS A 146 11.68 -3.82 11.74
CA CYS A 146 10.53 -2.93 11.54
C CYS A 146 9.50 -3.08 12.66
N GLN A 147 9.14 -4.31 12.99
CA GLN A 147 8.19 -4.63 14.06
C GLN A 147 8.70 -4.21 15.44
N ALA A 148 9.97 -4.46 15.73
CA ALA A 148 10.59 -4.03 16.98
C ALA A 148 10.59 -2.50 17.13
N PHE A 149 10.86 -1.79 16.03
CA PHE A 149 10.79 -0.32 16.01
C PHE A 149 9.38 0.19 16.30
N ILE A 150 8.36 -0.37 15.64
CA ILE A 150 6.94 0.00 15.86
C ILE A 150 6.52 -0.29 17.31
N ALA A 151 6.89 -1.45 17.85
CA ALA A 151 6.59 -1.82 19.23
C ALA A 151 7.22 -0.85 20.25
N ASN A 152 8.44 -0.35 19.97
CA ASN A 152 9.11 0.63 20.82
C ASN A 152 8.41 2.00 20.80
N ILE A 153 7.89 2.43 19.65
CA ILE A 153 7.10 3.68 19.57
C ILE A 153 5.84 3.57 20.44
N GLY A 154 5.10 2.46 20.32
CA GLY A 154 3.89 2.24 21.10
C GLY A 154 4.12 2.10 22.62
N ALA A 155 5.36 1.84 23.05
CA ALA A 155 5.73 1.79 24.47
C ALA A 155 6.18 3.15 25.04
N GLY A 156 6.42 4.15 24.18
CA GLY A 156 6.96 5.47 24.54
C GLY A 156 6.00 6.63 24.27
N GLU A 157 4.81 6.39 23.74
CA GLU A 157 3.75 7.40 23.71
C GLU A 157 3.16 7.53 25.12
N GLU A 158 3.64 8.54 25.85
CA GLU A 158 2.81 9.22 26.86
C GLU A 158 1.41 9.41 26.26
N GLU A 159 0.39 9.12 27.07
CA GLU A 159 -1.00 9.41 26.72
C GLU A 159 -1.08 10.78 26.02
N PRO A 160 -1.89 10.94 24.96
CA PRO A 160 -2.12 12.27 24.41
C PRO A 160 -2.53 13.15 25.58
N ALA A 161 -1.66 14.11 25.94
CA ALA A 161 -1.92 15.07 26.99
C ALA A 161 -3.33 15.58 26.75
N GLU A 162 -4.19 15.44 27.77
CA GLU A 162 -5.60 15.77 27.74
C GLU A 162 -5.78 17.00 26.84
N VAL A 163 -6.48 16.81 25.72
CA VAL A 163 -6.87 17.93 24.87
C VAL A 163 -7.54 18.92 25.81
N ASP A 164 -6.89 20.05 26.03
CA ASP A 164 -7.45 21.13 26.82
C ASP A 164 -8.77 21.51 26.14
N GLN A 165 -9.89 21.05 26.69
CA GLN A 165 -11.23 21.30 26.18
C GLN A 165 -11.52 22.82 26.11
N ASN A 166 -10.70 23.63 26.80
CA ASN A 166 -10.72 25.08 26.75
C ASN A 166 -10.01 25.65 25.50
N ALA A 167 -9.15 24.89 24.82
CA ALA A 167 -8.52 25.31 23.57
C ALA A 167 -9.53 25.30 22.42
N GLU A 168 -10.37 24.27 22.34
CA GLU A 168 -11.43 24.14 21.33
C GLU A 168 -12.47 25.26 21.48
N ALA A 169 -12.93 25.52 22.71
CA ALA A 169 -13.86 26.61 23.02
C ALA A 169 -13.30 28.01 22.70
N LYS A 170 -11.98 28.22 22.83
CA LYS A 170 -11.33 29.49 22.47
C LYS A 170 -11.25 29.69 20.95
N THR A 171 -11.06 28.62 20.18
CA THR A 171 -11.10 28.70 18.70
C THR A 171 -12.49 29.01 18.19
N ASP A 172 -13.53 28.40 18.77
CA ASP A 172 -14.92 28.64 18.36
C ASP A 172 -15.37 30.07 18.69
N GLN A 173 -14.98 30.60 19.85
CA GLN A 173 -15.26 32.00 20.20
C GLN A 173 -14.53 32.97 19.26
N ALA A 174 -13.26 32.72 18.95
CA ALA A 174 -12.49 33.58 18.04
C ALA A 174 -13.06 33.54 16.61
N ALA A 175 -13.58 32.40 16.15
CA ALA A 175 -14.27 32.28 14.88
C ALA A 175 -15.61 33.03 14.88
N ALA A 176 -16.39 32.93 15.96
CA ALA A 176 -17.65 33.64 16.12
C ALA A 176 -17.46 35.17 16.16
N ASP A 177 -16.43 35.65 16.86
CA ASP A 177 -16.11 37.08 16.95
C ASP A 177 -15.69 37.65 15.58
N LEU A 178 -14.89 36.91 14.80
CA LEU A 178 -14.54 37.29 13.42
C LEU A 178 -15.74 37.30 12.47
N LEU A 179 -16.67 36.34 12.60
CA LEU A 179 -17.89 36.29 11.80
C LEU A 179 -18.84 37.45 12.14
N ALA A 180 -18.88 37.86 13.41
CA ALA A 180 -19.64 39.02 13.87
C ALA A 180 -19.06 40.34 13.33
N GLU A 181 -17.73 40.51 13.33
CA GLU A 181 -17.07 41.68 12.71
C GLU A 181 -17.34 41.79 11.20
N LEU A 182 -17.47 40.64 10.50
CA LEU A 182 -17.74 40.60 9.06
C LEU A 182 -19.24 40.68 8.71
N GLY A 183 -20.13 40.74 9.71
CA GLY A 183 -21.58 40.81 9.49
C GLY A 183 -22.20 39.54 8.89
N LEU A 184 -21.56 38.39 9.07
CA LEU A 184 -21.94 37.09 8.50
C LEU A 184 -22.59 36.14 9.52
N GLY A 185 -22.95 36.64 10.71
CA GLY A 185 -23.40 35.83 11.85
C GLY A 185 -24.81 35.22 11.75
N ASP A 186 -25.64 35.65 10.79
CA ASP A 186 -27.05 35.22 10.67
C ASP A 186 -27.44 34.87 9.21
N LEU A 187 -26.96 33.73 8.69
CA LEU A 187 -27.38 33.15 7.40
C LEU A 187 -27.75 31.67 7.55
#